data_AF-A0A2V5T9E2-F1
#
_entry.id   AF-A0A2V5T9E2-F1
#
_cell.length_a   1.000
_cell.length_b   1.000
_cell.length_c   1.000
_cell.angle_alpha   90.00
_cell.angle_beta   90.00
_cell.angle_gamma   90.00
#
_symmetry.space_group_name_H-M   'P 1'
#
loop_
_entity.id
_entity.type
_entity.pdbx_description
1 polymer ?
#
loop_
_entity_poly.entity_id
_entity_poly.type
_entity_poly.pdbx_seq_one_letter_code
_entity_poly.pdbx_strand_id
1 'polypeptide(L)'
;MTSSELTEIERVLRNYQEWIFEDYEKAKDKHSSAYLKLAGYLRILLVDPKLPVLLRCAKERGKTLYAYVPDFDLRQLEGKAICGWSGFVISWTPEKDAKRVTIEEFLDRAICLYSDEKGLARTYTAKQLIKGTANWEGVAHLDLKRRKAFEPMKLMSIVDDRGRSNSQEIKHALRAIAAWTHNATGYLLDDAS
;
A
#
# COMPACT_ATOMS: atom_id res chain seq x y z
N MET A 1 24.98 -10.92 -0.06
CA MET A 1 24.21 -11.33 -1.26
C MET A 1 25.20 -11.50 -2.40
N THR A 2 25.03 -12.51 -3.26
CA THR A 2 25.89 -12.66 -4.44
C THR A 2 25.49 -11.65 -5.52
N SER A 3 26.41 -11.30 -6.43
CA SER A 3 26.11 -10.43 -7.57
C SER A 3 24.93 -10.97 -8.41
N SER A 4 24.78 -12.29 -8.51
CA SER A 4 23.71 -12.94 -9.27
C SER A 4 22.33 -12.80 -8.60
N GLU A 5 22.26 -12.83 -7.27
CA GLU A 5 21.00 -12.62 -6.54
C GLU A 5 20.51 -11.18 -6.63
N LEU A 6 21.43 -10.20 -6.64
CA LEU A 6 21.08 -8.80 -6.84
C LEU A 6 20.47 -8.56 -8.22
N THR A 7 21.09 -9.12 -9.26
CA THR A 7 20.60 -9.02 -10.65
C THR A 7 19.19 -9.61 -10.79
N GLU A 8 18.91 -10.72 -10.11
CA GLU A 8 17.58 -11.34 -10.14
C GLU A 8 16.53 -10.48 -9.41
N ILE A 9 16.88 -9.87 -8.27
CA ILE A 9 16.01 -8.91 -7.58
C ILE A 9 15.70 -7.71 -8.47
N GLU A 10 16.70 -7.17 -9.17
CA GLU A 10 16.52 -6.05 -10.09
C GLU A 10 15.63 -6.39 -11.27
N ARG A 11 15.80 -7.59 -11.85
CA ARG A 11 14.94 -8.10 -12.91
C ARG A 11 13.48 -8.18 -12.45
N VAL A 12 13.25 -8.70 -11.24
CA VAL A 12 11.93 -8.77 -10.63
C VAL A 12 11.36 -7.35 -10.43
N LEU A 13 12.16 -6.42 -9.92
CA LEU A 13 11.73 -5.02 -9.72
C LEU A 13 11.34 -4.33 -11.03
N ARG A 14 12.08 -4.53 -12.12
CA ARG A 14 11.74 -3.98 -13.45
C ARG A 14 10.36 -4.47 -13.92
N ASN A 15 10.09 -5.77 -13.81
CA ASN A 15 8.78 -6.32 -14.16
C ASN A 15 7.65 -5.68 -13.32
N TYR A 16 7.85 -5.57 -12.01
CA TYR A 16 6.85 -4.95 -11.14
C TYR A 16 6.68 -3.45 -11.40
N GLN A 17 7.73 -2.73 -11.80
CA GLN A 17 7.63 -1.32 -12.16
C GLN A 17 6.69 -1.14 -13.35
N GLU A 18 6.86 -1.94 -14.41
CA GLU A 18 6.00 -1.93 -15.60
C GLU A 18 4.55 -2.30 -15.25
N TRP A 19 4.34 -3.39 -14.48
CA TRP A 19 3.00 -3.83 -14.09
C TRP A 19 2.28 -2.83 -13.18
N ILE A 20 3.02 -2.21 -12.24
CA ILE A 20 2.47 -1.14 -11.41
C ILE A 20 2.06 0.04 -12.26
N PHE A 21 2.89 0.48 -13.22
CA PHE A 21 2.55 1.59 -14.10
C PHE A 21 1.28 1.30 -14.90
N GLU A 22 1.20 0.14 -15.53
CA GLU A 22 0.04 -0.26 -16.35
C GLU A 22 -1.27 -0.28 -15.54
N ASP A 23 -1.28 -0.98 -14.40
CA ASP A 23 -2.49 -1.09 -13.59
C ASP A 23 -2.78 0.20 -12.79
N TYR A 24 -1.77 1.04 -12.51
CA TYR A 24 -1.96 2.38 -11.94
C TYR A 24 -2.74 3.30 -12.90
N GLU A 25 -2.38 3.29 -14.18
CA GLU A 25 -3.11 4.05 -15.21
C GLU A 25 -4.53 3.52 -15.36
N LYS A 26 -4.74 2.20 -15.46
CA LYS A 26 -6.08 1.60 -15.52
C LYS A 26 -6.93 1.91 -14.28
N ALA A 27 -6.32 2.02 -13.10
CA ALA A 27 -7.03 2.37 -11.87
C ALA A 27 -7.57 3.82 -11.89
N LYS A 28 -7.05 4.72 -12.75
CA LYS A 28 -7.63 6.07 -12.96
C LYS A 28 -9.05 5.98 -13.51
N ASP A 29 -9.28 5.06 -14.42
CA ASP A 29 -10.55 4.88 -15.14
C ASP A 29 -11.57 4.03 -14.34
N LYS A 30 -11.35 3.88 -13.03
CA LYS A 30 -12.21 3.11 -12.10
C LYS A 30 -12.34 1.63 -12.45
N HIS A 31 -11.41 1.06 -13.22
CA HIS A 31 -11.37 -0.39 -13.45
C HIS A 31 -11.16 -1.15 -12.14
N SER A 32 -12.16 -1.94 -11.73
CA SER A 32 -12.17 -2.58 -10.42
C SER A 32 -11.10 -3.66 -10.25
N SER A 33 -10.70 -4.36 -11.30
CA SER A 33 -9.64 -5.36 -11.20
C SER A 33 -8.25 -4.75 -10.99
N ALA A 34 -8.03 -3.50 -11.37
CA ALA A 34 -6.73 -2.86 -11.33
C ALA A 34 -6.24 -2.59 -9.89
N TYR A 35 -7.11 -2.09 -9.00
CA TYR A 35 -6.71 -1.83 -7.60
C TYR A 35 -6.36 -3.11 -6.83
N LEU A 36 -6.98 -4.25 -7.19
CA LEU A 36 -6.69 -5.55 -6.62
C LEU A 36 -5.30 -6.06 -7.03
N LYS A 37 -4.97 -5.93 -8.31
CA LYS A 37 -3.63 -6.23 -8.81
C LYS A 37 -2.57 -5.38 -8.15
N LEU A 38 -2.82 -4.06 -8.04
CA LEU A 38 -1.93 -3.15 -7.32
C LEU A 38 -1.70 -3.61 -5.88
N ALA A 39 -2.76 -3.99 -5.14
CA ALA A 39 -2.60 -4.53 -3.79
C ALA A 39 -1.74 -5.81 -3.76
N GLY A 40 -1.88 -6.69 -4.75
CA GLY A 40 -1.04 -7.87 -4.92
C GLY A 40 0.44 -7.53 -5.11
N TYR A 41 0.75 -6.58 -6.00
CA TYR A 41 2.13 -6.14 -6.25
C TYR A 41 2.73 -5.46 -5.00
N LEU A 42 1.99 -4.54 -4.40
CA LEU A 42 2.39 -3.83 -3.18
C LEU A 42 2.69 -4.79 -2.04
N ARG A 43 1.91 -5.86 -1.90
CA ARG A 43 2.17 -6.89 -0.89
C ARG A 43 3.56 -7.48 -1.07
N ILE A 44 3.91 -7.89 -2.28
CA ILE A 44 5.20 -8.54 -2.59
C ILE A 44 6.36 -7.57 -2.40
N LEU A 45 6.20 -6.32 -2.83
CA LEU A 45 7.28 -5.34 -2.80
C LEU A 45 7.54 -4.76 -1.41
N LEU A 46 6.49 -4.51 -0.62
CA LEU A 46 6.58 -3.72 0.62
C LEU A 46 6.28 -4.50 1.90
N VAL A 47 5.48 -5.58 1.83
CA VAL A 47 4.78 -6.11 3.01
C VAL A 47 5.04 -7.59 3.28
N ASP A 48 5.46 -8.36 2.28
CA ASP A 48 5.70 -9.79 2.42
C ASP A 48 6.70 -10.04 3.57
N PRO A 49 6.33 -10.82 4.60
CA PRO A 49 7.17 -11.01 5.78
C PRO A 49 8.46 -11.80 5.48
N LYS A 50 8.48 -12.58 4.39
CA LYS A 50 9.67 -13.35 4.00
C LYS A 50 10.60 -12.52 3.13
N LEU A 51 10.05 -11.71 2.23
CA LEU A 51 10.86 -10.98 1.27
C LEU A 51 10.16 -9.74 0.67
N PRO A 52 10.16 -8.58 1.35
CA PRO A 52 9.69 -7.34 0.73
C PRO A 52 10.74 -6.88 -0.29
N VAL A 53 10.55 -7.25 -1.56
CA VAL A 53 11.59 -7.21 -2.60
C VAL A 53 12.19 -5.80 -2.75
N LEU A 54 11.36 -4.76 -2.70
CA LEU A 54 11.82 -3.37 -2.81
C LEU A 54 12.67 -2.96 -1.61
N LEU A 55 12.19 -3.25 -0.40
CA LEU A 55 12.90 -2.89 0.84
C LEU A 55 14.23 -3.67 0.97
N ARG A 56 14.25 -4.93 0.53
CA ARG A 56 15.48 -5.72 0.46
C ARG A 56 16.48 -5.10 -0.50
N CYS A 57 16.06 -4.75 -1.72
CA CYS A 57 16.94 -4.12 -2.70
C CYS A 57 17.52 -2.79 -2.18
N ALA A 58 16.68 -1.94 -1.57
CA ALA A 58 17.11 -0.69 -0.98
C ALA A 58 18.20 -0.90 0.08
N LYS A 59 17.98 -1.85 0.99
CA LYS A 59 18.94 -2.20 2.04
C LYS A 59 20.28 -2.69 1.48
N GLU A 60 20.25 -3.56 0.48
CA GLU A 60 21.46 -4.10 -0.16
C GLU A 60 22.24 -3.03 -0.93
N ARG A 61 21.54 -2.01 -1.46
CA ARG A 61 22.15 -0.82 -2.07
C ARG A 61 22.53 0.27 -1.05
N GLY A 62 22.36 0.03 0.25
CA GLY A 62 22.65 1.02 1.29
C GLY A 62 21.76 2.28 1.23
N LYS A 63 20.60 2.19 0.58
CA LYS A 63 19.66 3.29 0.37
C LYS A 63 18.54 3.26 1.41
N THR A 64 18.24 4.42 1.97
CA THR A 64 17.04 4.61 2.80
C THR A 64 15.93 5.22 1.94
N LEU A 65 14.78 4.55 1.87
CA LEU A 65 13.60 5.06 1.18
C LEU A 65 12.76 5.91 2.13
N TYR A 66 12.32 7.07 1.65
CA TYR A 66 11.54 8.02 2.44
C TYR A 66 10.18 8.26 1.81
N ALA A 67 9.22 8.55 2.68
CA ALA A 67 7.86 8.90 2.34
C ALA A 67 7.53 10.28 2.93
N TYR A 68 6.86 11.11 2.15
CA TYR A 68 6.17 12.29 2.68
C TYR A 68 4.74 11.89 3.00
N VAL A 69 4.33 12.15 4.24
CA VAL A 69 3.01 11.78 4.77
C VAL A 69 2.37 13.00 5.41
N PRO A 70 1.04 13.07 5.50
CA PRO A 70 0.40 14.18 6.17
C PRO A 70 0.83 14.31 7.64
N ASP A 71 1.09 15.55 8.09
CA ASP A 71 1.47 15.84 9.47
C ASP A 71 0.24 16.14 10.35
N PHE A 72 -0.58 15.11 10.60
CA PHE A 72 -1.67 15.20 11.57
C PHE A 72 -1.82 13.95 12.45
N ASP A 73 -2.31 14.16 13.68
CA ASP A 73 -2.50 13.09 14.67
C ASP A 73 -3.80 12.31 14.39
N LEU A 74 -3.62 11.17 13.71
CA LEU A 74 -4.68 10.27 13.33
C LEU A 74 -5.35 9.56 14.51
N ARG A 75 -4.69 9.47 15.67
CA ARG A 75 -5.27 8.82 16.86
C ARG A 75 -6.45 9.61 17.42
N GLN A 76 -6.53 10.90 17.09
CA GLN A 76 -7.63 11.76 17.53
C GLN A 76 -8.87 11.64 16.66
N LEU A 77 -8.81 10.89 15.55
CA LEU A 77 -9.86 10.84 14.54
C LEU A 77 -10.74 9.59 14.63
N GLU A 78 -10.28 8.52 15.31
CA GLU A 78 -11.05 7.28 15.44
C GLU A 78 -12.43 7.53 16.05
N GLY A 79 -13.48 7.09 15.35
CA GLY A 79 -14.86 7.23 15.82
C GLY A 79 -15.42 8.65 15.78
N LYS A 80 -14.71 9.63 15.20
CA LYS A 80 -15.25 10.96 14.93
C LYS A 80 -15.84 11.03 13.52
N ALA A 81 -16.96 11.75 13.40
CA ALA A 81 -17.50 12.18 12.11
C ALA A 81 -16.73 13.41 11.65
N ILE A 82 -16.04 13.33 10.51
CA ILE A 82 -15.19 14.41 9.99
C ILE A 82 -15.67 14.78 8.59
N CYS A 83 -16.01 16.05 8.38
CA CYS A 83 -16.26 16.60 7.05
C CYS A 83 -14.94 17.12 6.48
N GLY A 84 -14.23 16.31 5.67
CA GLY A 84 -13.01 16.78 5.02
C GLY A 84 -12.34 15.74 4.15
N TRP A 85 -12.59 15.80 2.84
CA TRP A 85 -11.83 15.02 1.86
C TRP A 85 -10.55 15.79 1.51
N SER A 86 -9.42 15.37 2.07
CA SER A 86 -8.09 15.77 1.59
C SER A 86 -7.22 14.52 1.46
N GLY A 87 -7.34 13.89 0.28
CA GLY A 87 -6.81 12.58 -0.10
C GLY A 87 -5.30 12.57 -0.34
N PHE A 88 -4.53 12.96 0.67
CA PHE A 88 -3.09 12.74 0.70
C PHE A 88 -2.77 11.61 1.67
N VAL A 89 -2.19 10.50 1.18
CA VAL A 89 -1.82 9.34 2.00
C VAL A 89 -0.29 9.22 2.10
N ILE A 90 0.37 9.31 0.96
CA ILE A 90 1.82 9.23 0.80
C ILE A 90 2.23 9.91 -0.51
N SER A 91 3.38 10.58 -0.53
CA SER A 91 4.03 11.11 -1.75
C SER A 91 5.52 10.84 -1.74
N TRP A 92 6.07 10.72 -2.95
CA TRP A 92 7.51 10.63 -3.21
C TRP A 92 8.17 12.00 -3.07
N THR A 93 7.45 13.06 -3.44
CA THR A 93 7.92 14.44 -3.39
C THR A 93 7.41 15.15 -2.14
N PRO A 94 8.12 16.18 -1.65
CA PRO A 94 7.62 17.01 -0.56
C PRO A 94 6.26 17.62 -0.91
N GLU A 95 5.29 17.50 0.01
CA GLU A 95 3.99 18.16 -0.07
C GLU A 95 3.89 19.23 1.03
N LYS A 96 3.00 20.21 0.87
CA LYS A 96 2.74 21.21 1.90
C LYS A 96 2.21 20.53 3.17
N ASP A 97 2.71 20.93 4.34
CA ASP A 97 2.31 20.39 5.65
C ASP A 97 2.54 18.87 5.78
N ALA A 98 3.51 18.32 5.03
CA ALA A 98 3.90 16.92 5.09
C ALA A 98 5.15 16.71 5.94
N LYS A 99 5.13 15.63 6.72
CA LYS A 99 6.29 15.12 7.45
C LYS A 99 7.02 14.08 6.61
N ARG A 100 8.35 14.16 6.58
CA ARG A 100 9.20 13.10 6.02
C ARG A 100 9.41 12.00 7.06
N VAL A 101 9.11 10.77 6.66
CA VAL A 101 9.28 9.56 7.47
C VAL A 101 9.98 8.48 6.65
N THR A 102 10.53 7.45 7.29
CA THR A 102 11.03 6.28 6.52
C THR A 102 9.86 5.47 5.96
N ILE A 103 10.10 4.70 4.91
CA ILE A 103 9.04 3.83 4.38
C ILE A 103 8.58 2.80 5.41
N GLU A 104 9.49 2.30 6.26
CA GLU A 104 9.15 1.38 7.34
C GLU A 104 8.25 2.04 8.38
N GLU A 105 8.55 3.28 8.78
CA GLU A 105 7.69 4.07 9.68
C GLU A 105 6.31 4.27 9.04
N PHE A 106 6.24 4.68 7.78
CA PHE A 106 4.96 4.83 7.07
C PHE A 106 4.15 3.53 7.04
N LEU A 107 4.79 2.41 6.74
CA LEU A 107 4.09 1.13 6.58
C LEU A 107 3.40 0.67 7.89
N ASP A 108 3.95 1.05 9.04
CA ASP A 108 3.41 0.80 10.37
C ASP A 108 2.61 1.98 10.94
N ARG A 109 2.63 3.14 10.28
CA ARG A 109 1.83 4.32 10.65
C ARG A 109 0.37 4.08 10.33
N ALA A 110 -0.52 4.54 11.21
CA ALA A 110 -1.93 4.61 10.90
C ALA A 110 -2.17 5.54 9.70
N ILE A 111 -3.15 5.21 8.88
CA ILE A 111 -3.75 6.00 7.80
C ILE A 111 -5.26 6.01 8.07
N CYS A 112 -5.89 7.18 7.97
CA CYS A 112 -7.35 7.28 8.12
C CYS A 112 -8.01 7.09 6.77
N LEU A 113 -8.98 6.17 6.72
CA LEU A 113 -9.85 5.91 5.59
C LEU A 113 -11.30 6.12 6.03
N TYR A 114 -12.06 6.92 5.28
CA TYR A 114 -13.50 7.09 5.53
C TYR A 114 -14.23 5.81 5.11
N SER A 115 -15.00 5.22 6.01
CA SER A 115 -15.67 3.95 5.70
C SER A 115 -16.84 3.67 6.64
N ASP A 116 -17.90 4.48 6.52
CA ASP A 116 -19.29 4.05 6.68
C ASP A 116 -20.28 5.13 6.19
N GLU A 117 -21.55 4.74 6.04
CA GLU A 117 -22.69 5.63 5.74
C GLU A 117 -22.93 6.71 6.82
N LYS A 118 -22.21 6.63 7.95
CA LYS A 118 -22.32 7.54 9.11
C LYS A 118 -21.19 8.57 9.17
N GLY A 119 -20.22 8.51 8.25
CA GLY A 119 -19.09 9.43 8.18
C GLY A 119 -18.00 9.18 9.22
N LEU A 120 -17.91 7.98 9.81
CA LEU A 120 -16.87 7.65 10.79
C LEU A 120 -15.52 7.36 10.12
N ALA A 121 -14.47 7.95 10.69
CA ALA A 121 -13.10 7.64 10.35
C ALA A 121 -12.67 6.28 10.92
N ARG A 122 -12.14 5.41 10.06
CA ARG A 122 -11.45 4.18 10.44
C ARG A 122 -9.97 4.30 10.16
N THR A 123 -9.14 3.83 11.08
CA THR A 123 -7.69 3.79 10.94
C THR A 123 -7.23 2.40 10.54
N TYR A 124 -6.28 2.35 9.61
CA TYR A 124 -5.58 1.13 9.23
C TYR A 124 -4.11 1.47 9.10
N THR A 125 -3.19 0.51 9.25
CA THR A 125 -1.82 0.70 8.74
C THR A 125 -1.78 0.43 7.24
N ALA A 126 -0.80 0.98 6.52
CA ALA A 126 -0.62 0.65 5.10
C ALA A 126 -0.41 -0.87 4.91
N LYS A 127 0.31 -1.54 5.82
CA LYS A 127 0.44 -3.01 5.81
C LYS A 127 -0.89 -3.74 5.93
N GLN A 128 -1.77 -3.31 6.84
CA GLN A 128 -3.10 -3.91 7.02
C GLN A 128 -3.97 -3.69 5.78
N LEU A 129 -3.95 -2.49 5.21
CA LEU A 129 -4.70 -2.17 3.99
C LEU A 129 -4.25 -3.07 2.83
N ILE A 130 -2.95 -3.10 2.54
CA ILE A 130 -2.37 -3.89 1.44
C ILE A 130 -2.66 -5.38 1.63
N LYS A 131 -2.39 -5.94 2.84
CA LYS A 131 -2.67 -7.37 3.12
C LYS A 131 -4.15 -7.68 3.04
N GLY A 132 -5.00 -6.83 3.60
CA GLY A 132 -6.45 -7.00 3.61
C GLY A 132 -6.99 -7.07 2.19
N THR A 133 -6.67 -6.08 1.36
CA THR A 133 -7.12 -6.03 -0.04
C THR A 133 -6.52 -7.17 -0.88
N ALA A 134 -5.25 -7.51 -0.71
CA ALA A 134 -4.62 -8.60 -1.46
C ALA A 134 -5.19 -10.00 -1.09
N ASN A 135 -5.58 -10.20 0.17
CA ASN A 135 -6.14 -11.48 0.64
C ASN A 135 -7.63 -11.66 0.31
N TRP A 136 -8.35 -10.57 0.06
CA TRP A 136 -9.79 -10.59 -0.20
C TRP A 136 -10.20 -11.31 -1.50
N GLU A 137 -9.33 -11.31 -2.51
CA GLU A 137 -9.61 -11.88 -3.84
C GLU A 137 -8.82 -13.17 -4.15
N GLY A 138 -8.23 -13.81 -3.14
CA GLY A 138 -7.60 -15.11 -3.36
C GLY A 138 -6.23 -15.07 -4.09
N VAL A 139 -5.56 -13.92 -4.20
CA VAL A 139 -4.13 -13.85 -4.57
C VAL A 139 -3.22 -14.29 -3.40
N ALA A 140 -3.76 -15.14 -2.52
CA ALA A 140 -3.10 -15.74 -1.38
C ALA A 140 -2.65 -17.17 -1.74
N HIS A 141 -1.68 -17.30 -2.64
CA HIS A 141 -1.06 -18.60 -2.93
C HIS A 141 0.21 -18.89 -2.12
N LEU A 142 0.58 -18.10 -1.10
CA LEU A 142 1.86 -18.29 -0.40
C LEU A 142 1.84 -18.20 1.13
N ASP A 143 0.68 -18.23 1.79
CA ASP A 143 0.63 -18.39 3.25
C ASP A 143 -0.19 -19.63 3.64
N LEU A 144 0.47 -20.80 3.58
CA LEU A 144 -0.06 -22.11 3.94
C LEU A 144 -0.28 -22.29 5.47
N LYS A 145 -0.06 -21.25 6.28
CA LYS A 145 -0.41 -21.31 7.69
C LYS A 145 -1.93 -21.14 7.82
N ARG A 146 -2.59 -22.29 8.02
CA ARG A 146 -3.96 -22.45 8.51
C ARG A 146 -4.30 -21.26 9.42
N ARG A 147 -5.34 -20.51 9.03
CA ARG A 147 -5.88 -19.35 9.74
C ARG A 147 -5.90 -19.63 11.25
N LYS A 148 -4.90 -19.14 12.01
CA LYS A 148 -5.18 -18.72 13.39
C LYS A 148 -6.28 -17.71 13.21
N ALA A 149 -7.42 -17.93 13.88
CA ALA A 149 -8.55 -17.03 13.86
C ALA A 149 -7.99 -15.60 13.95
N PHE A 150 -7.92 -14.93 12.80
CA PHE A 150 -8.03 -13.50 12.80
C PHE A 150 -9.34 -13.34 13.54
N GLU A 151 -9.31 -12.79 14.76
CA GLU A 151 -10.48 -12.07 15.26
C GLU A 151 -11.04 -11.39 14.02
N PRO A 152 -12.28 -11.71 13.61
CA PRO A 152 -12.83 -11.08 12.45
C PRO A 152 -12.65 -9.60 12.76
N MET A 153 -11.72 -8.94 12.06
CA MET A 153 -11.81 -7.50 11.92
C MET A 153 -13.29 -7.32 11.60
N LYS A 154 -13.96 -6.38 12.27
CA LYS A 154 -15.33 -5.98 11.94
C LYS A 154 -15.31 -5.28 10.57
N LEU A 155 -14.88 -6.07 9.59
CA LEU A 155 -14.94 -6.02 8.16
C LEU A 155 -16.28 -6.61 7.71
N MET A 156 -17.18 -6.99 8.64
CA MET A 156 -18.63 -7.22 8.40
C MET A 156 -19.38 -5.96 7.91
N SER A 157 -18.68 -5.02 7.30
CA SER A 157 -19.28 -3.89 6.61
C SER A 157 -18.40 -3.37 5.47
N ILE A 158 -17.40 -4.14 5.05
CA ILE A 158 -16.94 -4.02 3.67
C ILE A 158 -17.77 -5.12 3.00
N VAL A 159 -18.85 -4.82 2.31
CA VAL A 159 -19.96 -5.65 1.84
C VAL A 159 -21.07 -5.49 2.86
N ASP A 160 -21.98 -4.54 2.58
CA ASP A 160 -23.33 -4.60 3.13
C ASP A 160 -23.95 -5.97 2.79
N ASP A 161 -25.07 -6.34 3.40
CA ASP A 161 -25.80 -7.58 3.07
C ASP A 161 -26.28 -7.66 1.60
N ARG A 162 -25.85 -6.73 0.72
CA ARG A 162 -26.21 -6.59 -0.70
C ARG A 162 -25.01 -6.65 -1.65
N GLY A 163 -23.81 -7.02 -1.19
CA GLY A 163 -22.68 -7.20 -2.11
C GLY A 163 -21.90 -5.92 -2.43
N ARG A 164 -22.17 -4.79 -1.74
CA ARG A 164 -21.47 -3.52 -1.99
C ARG A 164 -20.57 -3.16 -0.83
N SER A 165 -19.27 -3.30 -1.02
CA SER A 165 -18.36 -2.28 -0.49
C SER A 165 -17.06 -2.32 -1.23
N ASN A 166 -16.83 -1.19 -1.86
CA ASN A 166 -15.65 -0.90 -2.63
C ASN A 166 -15.33 0.56 -2.32
N SER A 167 -15.07 0.89 -1.04
CA SER A 167 -14.91 2.27 -0.60
C SER A 167 -13.85 2.95 -1.44
N GLN A 168 -14.22 4.03 -2.12
CA GLN A 168 -13.40 4.77 -3.06
C GLN A 168 -12.07 5.21 -2.41
N GLU A 169 -12.08 5.43 -1.10
CA GLU A 169 -10.98 5.76 -0.21
C GLU A 169 -9.88 4.70 -0.19
N ILE A 170 -10.26 3.42 -0.05
CA ILE A 170 -9.31 2.29 -0.10
C ILE A 170 -8.61 2.27 -1.46
N LYS A 171 -9.36 2.49 -2.54
CA LYS A 171 -8.81 2.52 -3.90
C LYS A 171 -7.83 3.68 -4.08
N HIS A 172 -8.18 4.86 -3.57
CA HIS A 172 -7.30 6.03 -3.59
C HIS A 172 -6.02 5.80 -2.78
N ALA A 173 -6.12 5.22 -1.59
CA ALA A 173 -4.96 4.93 -0.76
C ALA A 173 -4.02 3.92 -1.42
N LEU A 174 -4.56 2.81 -1.94
CA LEU A 174 -3.75 1.81 -2.67
C LEU A 174 -3.08 2.43 -3.90
N ARG A 175 -3.80 3.27 -4.63
CA ARG A 175 -3.26 3.96 -5.81
C ARG A 175 -2.15 4.95 -5.44
N ALA A 176 -2.29 5.70 -4.35
CA ALA A 176 -1.24 6.59 -3.86
C ALA A 176 0.02 5.83 -3.45
N ILE A 177 -0.14 4.71 -2.74
CA ILE A 177 0.98 3.83 -2.36
C ILE A 177 1.64 3.22 -3.60
N ALA A 178 0.86 2.82 -4.61
CA ALA A 178 1.38 2.33 -5.89
C ALA A 178 2.20 3.39 -6.64
N ALA A 179 1.72 4.63 -6.69
CA ALA A 179 2.47 5.74 -7.29
C ALA A 179 3.81 5.98 -6.58
N TRP A 180 3.81 5.98 -5.25
CA TRP A 180 5.05 6.09 -4.48
C TRP A 180 6.00 4.92 -4.78
N THR A 181 5.48 3.69 -4.80
CA THR A 181 6.25 2.46 -5.04
C THR A 181 6.89 2.45 -6.43
N HIS A 182 6.17 2.91 -7.45
CA HIS A 182 6.70 3.07 -8.80
C HIS A 182 7.92 3.99 -8.84
N ASN A 183 7.81 5.18 -8.23
CA ASN A 183 8.93 6.13 -8.16
C ASN A 183 10.12 5.58 -7.35
N ALA A 184 9.83 4.94 -6.21
CA ALA A 184 10.85 4.30 -5.38
C ALA A 184 11.61 3.20 -6.14
N THR A 185 10.90 2.45 -6.98
CA THR A 185 11.50 1.39 -7.81
C THR A 185 12.43 2.00 -8.86
N GLY A 186 11.99 3.05 -9.57
CA GLY A 186 12.85 3.77 -10.51
C GLY A 186 14.13 4.30 -9.86
N TYR A 187 14.00 4.99 -8.72
CA TYR A 187 15.15 5.50 -7.96
C TYR A 187 16.17 4.42 -7.56
N LEU A 188 15.73 3.19 -7.27
CA LEU A 188 16.64 2.09 -6.95
C LEU A 188 17.34 1.54 -8.19
N LEU A 189 16.66 1.51 -9.33
CA LEU A 189 17.12 0.90 -10.58
C LEU A 189 17.99 1.84 -11.43
N ASP A 190 17.81 3.16 -11.33
CA ASP A 190 18.56 4.13 -12.14
C ASP A 190 20.05 4.18 -11.77
N ASP A 191 20.41 3.98 -10.50
CA ASP A 191 21.81 3.89 -10.03
C ASP A 191 22.50 2.54 -10.41
N ALA A 192 21.87 1.70 -11.24
CA ALA A 192 22.46 0.47 -11.75
C ALA A 192 23.11 0.63 -13.15
N SER A 193 23.03 1.83 -13.73
CA SER A 193 23.44 2.13 -15.11
C SER A 193 24.77 2.86 -15.16
#